data_AF-A0A6I4WAL9-F1
#
_entry.id   AF-A0A6I4WAL9-F1
#
_cell.length_a   1.000
_cell.length_b   1.000
_cell.length_c   1.000
_cell.angle_alpha   90.00
_cell.angle_beta   90.00
_cell.angle_gamma   90.00
#
_symmetry.space_group_name_H-M   'P 1'
#
loop_
_entity.id
_entity.type
_entity.pdbx_description
1 polymer ?
#
loop_
_entity_poly.entity_id
_entity_poly.type
_entity_poly.pdbx_seq_one_letter_code
_entity_poly.pdbx_strand_id
1 'polypeptide(L)'
;MLALACRGFVLAGTVSNLLDSYALPRREAFRLGDDACQSAAEILLAELGEHLINRYNALRELTAHKRRAKERIDDRIRRRQPLLPTLVAHLEDRYHHLRGLLQQASPRASGETFTLEGRSYQRIWTAGDERRHRHGGQANVRVRDLATGTDLNVTVAEELAFREWSTMEVLRHSGIRLEELLELTHLSIRQYRRPNGEVIALLVIARPRPTASASSPCRPRSSPSSSAATPTAAGPCPLSNATTSTNGG
;
A
#
# COMPACT_ATOMS: atom_id res chain seq x y z
N MET A 1 27.32 -36.73 8.56
CA MET A 1 25.85 -36.90 8.60
C MET A 1 25.06 -35.59 8.62
N LEU A 2 25.54 -34.49 9.23
CA LEU A 2 24.88 -33.16 9.09
C LEU A 2 25.07 -32.48 7.72
N ALA A 3 26.09 -32.88 6.94
CA ALA A 3 26.42 -32.28 5.65
C ALA A 3 25.54 -32.77 4.47
N LEU A 4 24.80 -33.88 4.62
CA LEU A 4 23.89 -34.37 3.58
C LEU A 4 22.50 -33.71 3.67
N ALA A 5 22.02 -33.44 4.88
CA ALA A 5 20.72 -32.79 5.10
C ALA A 5 20.69 -31.33 4.61
N CYS A 6 21.83 -30.62 4.68
CA CYS A 6 21.93 -29.24 4.16
C CYS A 6 21.99 -29.15 2.63
N ARG A 7 22.18 -30.26 1.90
CA ARG A 7 22.18 -30.26 0.42
C ARG A 7 20.77 -30.26 -0.19
N GLY A 8 19.75 -30.70 0.55
CA GLY A 8 18.35 -30.67 0.09
C GLY A 8 17.75 -29.25 0.01
N PHE A 9 18.26 -28.31 0.82
CA PHE A 9 17.71 -26.96 0.91
C PHE A 9 18.20 -26.00 -0.19
N VAL A 10 19.30 -26.35 -0.88
CA VAL A 10 19.85 -25.57 -2.01
C VAL A 10 19.13 -25.89 -3.33
N LEU A 11 18.40 -27.01 -3.40
CA LEU A 11 17.82 -27.51 -4.65
C LEU A 11 16.60 -26.72 -5.15
N ALA A 12 15.79 -26.09 -4.29
CA ALA A 12 14.62 -25.34 -4.76
C ALA A 12 15.01 -24.06 -5.54
N GLY A 13 16.16 -23.44 -5.21
CA GLY A 13 16.70 -22.29 -5.94
C GLY A 13 17.48 -22.67 -7.19
N THR A 14 18.20 -23.81 -7.18
CA THR A 14 18.95 -24.28 -8.35
C THR A 14 18.06 -24.91 -9.41
N VAL A 15 16.90 -25.48 -9.06
CA VAL A 15 15.93 -26.00 -10.03
C VAL A 15 15.42 -24.88 -10.95
N SER A 16 15.21 -23.65 -10.45
CA SER A 16 14.78 -22.55 -11.33
C SER A 16 15.86 -22.13 -12.34
N ASN A 17 17.14 -22.16 -11.95
CA ASN A 17 18.27 -21.89 -12.86
C ASN A 17 18.58 -23.06 -13.80
N LEU A 18 18.30 -24.31 -13.39
CA LEU A 18 18.40 -25.49 -14.25
C LEU A 18 17.27 -25.52 -15.31
N LEU A 19 16.07 -25.08 -14.94
CA LEU A 19 14.93 -25.08 -15.86
C LEU A 19 15.11 -24.07 -17.02
N ASP A 20 15.77 -22.94 -16.76
CA ASP A 20 16.13 -21.97 -17.81
C ASP A 20 17.28 -22.44 -18.71
N SER A 21 18.16 -23.32 -18.24
CA SER A 21 19.30 -23.85 -19.03
C SER A 21 18.97 -25.10 -19.85
N TYR A 22 17.90 -25.84 -19.51
CA TYR A 22 17.50 -27.08 -20.21
C TYR A 22 16.23 -26.97 -21.07
N ALA A 23 15.63 -25.78 -21.21
CA ALA A 23 14.46 -25.53 -22.07
C ALA A 23 13.31 -26.54 -21.91
N LEU A 24 13.09 -27.04 -20.68
CA LEU A 24 12.00 -27.97 -20.40
C LEU A 24 10.66 -27.22 -20.45
N PRO A 25 9.64 -27.73 -21.16
CA PRO A 25 8.32 -27.10 -21.17
C PRO A 25 7.82 -27.01 -19.72
N ARG A 26 7.40 -25.83 -19.27
CA ARG A 26 7.00 -25.53 -17.87
C ARG A 26 6.04 -26.56 -17.26
N ARG A 27 5.28 -27.30 -18.08
CA ARG A 27 4.35 -28.35 -17.65
C ARG A 27 5.05 -29.61 -17.09
N GLU A 28 6.25 -29.94 -17.58
CA GLU A 28 7.03 -31.12 -17.13
C GLU A 28 7.91 -30.80 -15.92
N ALA A 29 8.39 -29.56 -15.82
CA ALA A 29 9.17 -29.06 -14.68
C ALA A 29 8.47 -29.28 -13.33
N PHE A 30 7.15 -29.09 -13.28
CA PHE A 30 6.38 -29.28 -12.05
C PHE A 30 6.18 -30.76 -11.71
N ARG A 31 6.01 -31.64 -12.71
CA ARG A 31 5.92 -33.09 -12.49
C ARG A 31 7.24 -33.64 -11.95
N LEU A 32 8.36 -33.24 -12.55
CA LEU A 32 9.68 -33.62 -12.08
C LEU A 32 9.97 -33.14 -10.66
N GLY A 33 9.47 -31.94 -10.30
CA GLY A 33 9.56 -31.41 -8.94
C GLY A 33 8.70 -32.18 -7.93
N ASP A 34 7.48 -32.56 -8.32
CA ASP A 34 6.59 -33.39 -7.49
C ASP A 34 7.16 -34.80 -7.30
N ASP A 35 7.68 -35.44 -8.35
CA ASP A 35 8.30 -36.77 -8.29
C ASP A 35 9.57 -36.77 -7.43
N ALA A 36 10.43 -35.75 -7.58
CA ALA A 36 11.62 -35.60 -6.73
C ALA A 36 11.26 -35.34 -5.26
N CYS A 37 10.17 -34.60 -4.99
CA CYS A 37 9.65 -34.42 -3.64
C CYS A 37 9.10 -35.73 -3.06
N GLN A 38 8.44 -36.55 -3.88
CA GLN A 38 7.90 -37.84 -3.49
C GLN A 38 9.03 -38.82 -3.13
N SER A 39 10.06 -38.94 -3.96
CA SER A 39 11.23 -39.78 -3.67
C SER A 39 12.03 -39.26 -2.46
N ALA A 40 12.14 -37.94 -2.28
CA ALA A 40 12.75 -37.39 -1.08
C ALA A 40 11.93 -37.72 0.19
N ALA A 41 10.60 -37.67 0.11
CA ALA A 41 9.74 -38.05 1.22
C ALA A 41 9.87 -39.53 1.60
N GLU A 42 10.02 -40.43 0.63
CA GLU A 42 10.28 -41.87 0.85
C GLU A 42 11.64 -42.13 1.53
N ILE A 43 12.68 -41.42 1.12
CA ILE A 43 14.02 -41.51 1.76
C ILE A 43 13.98 -40.95 3.18
N LEU A 44 13.28 -39.83 3.40
CA LEU A 44 13.12 -39.24 4.73
C LEU A 44 12.23 -40.12 5.65
N LEU A 45 11.26 -40.85 5.09
CA LEU A 45 10.46 -41.89 5.76
C LEU A 45 11.34 -43.02 6.31
N ALA A 46 12.29 -43.49 5.50
CA ALA A 46 13.20 -44.56 5.90
C ALA A 46 14.21 -44.12 6.98
N GLU A 47 14.64 -42.86 6.98
CA GLU A 47 15.79 -42.41 7.77
C GLU A 47 15.46 -41.55 9.01
N LEU A 48 14.35 -40.78 9.02
CA LEU A 48 14.14 -39.72 10.02
C LEU A 48 12.87 -39.85 10.87
N GLY A 49 12.02 -40.84 10.61
CA GLY A 49 10.83 -41.16 11.41
C GLY A 49 9.64 -40.20 11.20
N GLU A 50 8.46 -40.69 11.60
CA GLU A 50 7.11 -40.15 11.28
C GLU A 50 6.92 -38.64 11.60
N HIS A 51 7.56 -38.14 12.66
CA HIS A 51 7.45 -36.75 13.09
C HIS A 51 8.02 -35.74 12.09
N LEU A 52 9.08 -36.09 11.34
CA LEU A 52 9.71 -35.18 10.40
C LEU A 52 8.92 -35.10 9.08
N ILE A 53 8.23 -36.18 8.71
CA ILE A 53 7.34 -36.26 7.53
C ILE A 53 6.05 -35.49 7.77
N ASN A 54 5.47 -35.58 8.97
CA ASN A 54 4.32 -34.77 9.34
C ASN A 54 4.65 -33.26 9.28
N ARG A 55 5.86 -32.87 9.70
CA ARG A 55 6.33 -31.48 9.55
C ARG A 55 6.53 -31.07 8.08
N TYR A 56 7.09 -31.95 7.25
CA TYR A 56 7.27 -31.71 5.81
C TYR A 56 5.92 -31.58 5.07
N ASN A 57 4.98 -32.49 5.32
CA ASN A 57 3.64 -32.46 4.75
C ASN A 57 2.88 -31.20 5.16
N ALA A 58 2.96 -30.79 6.44
CA ALA A 58 2.36 -29.54 6.90
C ALA A 58 2.94 -28.32 6.16
N LEU A 59 4.26 -28.26 5.95
CA LEU A 59 4.88 -27.18 5.17
C LEU A 59 4.43 -27.19 3.69
N ARG A 60 4.31 -28.38 3.09
CA ARG A 60 3.81 -28.57 1.71
C ARG A 60 2.36 -28.15 1.56
N GLU A 61 1.51 -28.48 2.53
CA GLU A 61 0.11 -28.05 2.54
C GLU A 61 0.01 -26.53 2.66
N LEU A 62 0.81 -25.90 3.53
CA LEU A 62 0.87 -24.45 3.65
C LEU A 62 1.28 -23.76 2.34
N THR A 63 2.26 -24.29 1.61
CA THR A 63 2.65 -23.74 0.29
C THR A 63 1.56 -23.94 -0.75
N ALA A 64 0.90 -25.10 -0.77
CA ALA A 64 -0.24 -25.35 -1.65
C ALA A 64 -1.43 -24.42 -1.34
N HIS A 65 -1.73 -24.17 -0.07
CA HIS A 65 -2.76 -23.22 0.35
C HIS A 65 -2.44 -21.78 -0.08
N LYS A 66 -1.18 -21.35 0.08
CA LYS A 66 -0.71 -20.04 -0.40
C LYS A 66 -0.84 -19.91 -1.92
N ARG A 67 -0.48 -20.96 -2.68
CA ARG A 67 -0.63 -20.99 -4.14
C ARG A 67 -2.09 -20.85 -4.55
N ARG A 68 -2.99 -21.65 -3.97
CA ARG A 68 -4.44 -21.56 -4.23
C ARG A 68 -5.03 -20.20 -3.86
N ALA A 69 -4.51 -19.56 -2.82
CA ALA A 69 -4.93 -18.20 -2.44
C ALA A 69 -4.48 -17.17 -3.47
N LYS A 70 -3.23 -17.26 -3.96
CA LYS A 70 -2.71 -16.42 -5.03
C LYS A 70 -3.50 -16.60 -6.33
N GLU A 71 -3.74 -17.84 -6.74
CA GLU A 71 -4.55 -18.15 -7.93
C GLU A 71 -5.95 -17.52 -7.85
N ARG A 72 -6.63 -17.64 -6.71
CA ARG A 72 -7.94 -16.99 -6.48
C ARG A 72 -7.86 -15.47 -6.57
N ILE A 73 -6.80 -14.86 -6.05
CA ILE A 73 -6.58 -13.41 -6.13
C ILE A 73 -6.33 -13.00 -7.58
N ASP A 74 -5.44 -13.69 -8.28
CA ASP A 74 -5.07 -13.41 -9.68
C ASP A 74 -6.29 -13.58 -10.61
N ASP A 75 -7.10 -14.61 -10.41
CA ASP A 75 -8.35 -14.81 -11.16
C ASP A 75 -9.38 -13.73 -10.87
N ARG A 76 -9.50 -13.29 -9.61
CA ARG A 76 -10.38 -12.19 -9.23
C ARG A 76 -9.92 -10.87 -9.85
N ILE A 77 -8.61 -10.62 -9.90
CA ILE A 77 -8.04 -9.45 -10.57
C ILE A 77 -8.36 -9.50 -12.06
N ARG A 78 -8.06 -10.62 -12.74
CA ARG A 78 -8.35 -10.80 -14.17
C ARG A 78 -9.83 -10.58 -14.52
N ARG A 79 -10.76 -11.05 -13.67
CA ARG A 79 -12.20 -10.84 -13.86
C ARG A 79 -12.64 -9.38 -13.62
N ARG A 80 -11.98 -8.65 -12.72
CA ARG A 80 -12.38 -7.29 -12.32
C ARG A 80 -11.64 -6.18 -13.07
N GLN A 81 -10.44 -6.45 -13.59
CA GLN A 81 -9.63 -5.49 -14.34
C GLN A 81 -10.42 -4.78 -15.45
N PRO A 82 -11.25 -5.47 -16.26
CA PRO A 82 -12.00 -4.81 -17.33
C PRO A 82 -13.10 -3.86 -16.84
N LEU A 83 -13.54 -3.99 -15.57
CA LEU A 83 -14.60 -3.17 -14.97
C LEU A 83 -14.07 -1.86 -14.38
N LEU A 84 -12.74 -1.70 -14.27
CA LEU A 84 -12.12 -0.51 -13.68
C LEU A 84 -12.54 0.80 -14.38
N PRO A 85 -12.60 0.90 -15.73
CA PRO A 85 -13.06 2.13 -16.38
C PRO A 85 -14.49 2.52 -16.00
N THR A 86 -15.39 1.54 -15.88
CA THR A 86 -16.79 1.77 -15.47
C THR A 86 -16.87 2.26 -14.04
N LEU A 87 -16.08 1.68 -13.13
CA LEU A 87 -16.01 2.14 -11.74
C LEU A 87 -15.51 3.60 -11.67
N VAL A 88 -14.46 3.94 -12.42
CA VAL A 88 -13.90 5.30 -12.44
C VAL A 88 -14.93 6.30 -12.94
N ALA A 89 -15.57 6.03 -14.07
CA ALA A 89 -16.62 6.90 -14.61
C ALA A 89 -17.76 7.11 -13.60
N HIS A 90 -18.21 6.05 -12.94
CA HIS A 90 -19.27 6.15 -11.93
C HIS A 90 -18.87 7.04 -10.73
N LEU A 91 -17.63 6.93 -10.25
CA LEU A 91 -17.14 7.75 -9.14
C LEU A 91 -16.98 9.22 -9.55
N GLU A 92 -16.49 9.46 -10.77
CA GLU A 92 -16.36 10.79 -11.35
C GLU A 92 -17.73 11.47 -11.50
N ASP A 93 -18.71 10.79 -12.10
CA ASP A 93 -20.08 11.29 -12.25
C ASP A 93 -20.71 11.60 -10.87
N ARG A 94 -20.55 10.69 -9.90
CA ARG A 94 -21.07 10.89 -8.54
C ARG A 94 -20.41 12.11 -7.88
N TYR A 95 -19.10 12.28 -8.04
CA TYR A 95 -18.39 13.43 -7.50
C TYR A 95 -18.87 14.74 -8.14
N HIS A 96 -18.98 14.79 -9.47
CA HIS A 96 -19.46 15.97 -10.19
C HIS A 96 -20.89 16.34 -9.82
N HIS A 97 -21.79 15.36 -9.72
CA HIS A 97 -23.16 15.58 -9.29
C HIS A 97 -23.23 16.22 -7.90
N LEU A 98 -22.54 15.62 -6.91
CA LEU A 98 -22.54 16.14 -5.53
C LEU A 98 -21.87 17.50 -5.41
N ARG A 99 -20.81 17.75 -6.20
CA ARG A 99 -20.14 19.05 -6.26
C ARG A 99 -21.02 20.13 -6.88
N GLY A 100 -21.71 19.82 -7.97
CA GLY A 100 -22.70 20.72 -8.57
C GLY A 100 -23.84 21.04 -7.61
N LEU A 101 -24.31 20.03 -6.87
CA LEU A 101 -25.33 20.19 -5.84
C LEU A 101 -24.84 21.09 -4.70
N LEU A 102 -23.61 20.89 -4.21
CA LEU A 102 -23.00 21.72 -3.18
C LEU A 102 -22.88 23.17 -3.64
N GLN A 103 -22.39 23.40 -4.87
CA GLN A 103 -22.22 24.74 -5.43
C GLN A 103 -23.56 25.49 -5.57
N GLN A 104 -24.61 24.80 -6.01
CA GLN A 104 -25.93 25.43 -6.14
C GLN A 104 -26.66 25.62 -4.81
N ALA A 105 -26.44 24.73 -3.84
CA ALA A 105 -27.11 24.78 -2.54
C ALA A 105 -26.41 25.73 -1.55
N SER A 106 -25.10 25.97 -1.69
CA SER A 106 -24.32 26.81 -0.77
C SER A 106 -24.81 28.26 -0.66
N PRO A 107 -25.13 28.98 -1.75
CA PRO A 107 -25.58 30.37 -1.66
C PRO A 107 -27.06 30.53 -1.26
N ARG A 108 -27.82 29.43 -1.17
CA ARG A 108 -29.27 29.45 -0.96
C ARG A 108 -29.65 29.50 0.52
N ALA A 109 -30.71 30.24 0.84
CA ALA A 109 -31.26 30.26 2.19
C ALA A 109 -32.01 28.95 2.52
N SER A 110 -32.22 28.69 3.82
CA SER A 110 -33.02 27.56 4.25
C SER A 110 -34.46 27.66 3.73
N GLY A 111 -35.00 26.54 3.24
CA GLY A 111 -36.35 26.45 2.67
C GLY A 111 -36.42 26.72 1.18
N GLU A 112 -35.38 27.34 0.57
CA GLU A 112 -35.34 27.58 -0.86
C GLU A 112 -35.24 26.27 -1.66
N THR A 113 -35.99 26.21 -2.76
CA THR A 113 -35.99 25.09 -3.68
C THR A 113 -35.15 25.38 -4.91
N PHE A 114 -34.61 24.32 -5.51
CA PHE A 114 -33.78 24.41 -6.68
C PHE A 114 -33.78 23.14 -7.50
N THR A 115 -33.37 23.24 -8.76
CA THR A 115 -33.34 22.11 -9.68
C THR A 115 -31.93 21.87 -10.19
N LEU A 116 -31.46 20.63 -10.08
CA LEU A 116 -30.20 20.17 -10.65
C LEU A 116 -30.49 18.90 -11.46
N GLU A 117 -30.07 18.86 -12.73
CA GLU A 117 -30.22 17.67 -13.60
C GLU A 117 -31.67 17.14 -13.66
N GLY A 118 -32.65 18.04 -13.64
CA GLY A 118 -34.08 17.69 -13.67
C GLY A 118 -34.66 17.18 -12.33
N ARG A 119 -33.87 17.15 -11.25
CA ARG A 119 -34.33 16.82 -9.90
C ARG A 119 -34.48 18.07 -9.04
N SER A 120 -35.56 18.12 -8.28
CA SER A 120 -35.86 19.24 -7.39
C SER A 120 -35.39 18.95 -5.97
N TYR A 121 -34.64 19.88 -5.41
CA TYR A 121 -34.07 19.83 -4.07
C TYR A 121 -34.54 21.04 -3.26
N GLN A 122 -34.63 20.88 -1.94
CA GLN A 122 -34.90 21.97 -1.01
C GLN A 122 -33.75 22.10 -0.01
N ARG A 123 -33.24 23.31 0.21
CA ARG A 123 -32.23 23.57 1.25
C ARG A 123 -32.87 23.39 2.63
N ILE A 124 -32.25 22.58 3.49
CA ILE A 124 -32.74 22.36 4.87
C ILE A 124 -31.74 22.83 5.91
N TRP A 125 -32.22 23.44 6.98
CA TRP A 125 -31.41 23.82 8.13
C TRP A 125 -31.83 22.97 9.33
N THR A 126 -30.87 22.33 10.00
CA THR A 126 -31.16 21.47 11.15
C THR A 126 -30.60 22.05 12.44
N ALA A 127 -31.15 21.63 13.59
CA ALA A 127 -30.65 22.02 14.90
C ALA A 127 -29.18 21.62 15.15
N GLY A 128 -28.66 20.62 14.44
CA GLY A 128 -27.24 20.27 14.47
C GLY A 128 -26.36 21.30 13.77
N ASP A 129 -26.85 21.85 12.65
CA ASP A 129 -26.16 22.91 11.89
C ASP A 129 -26.20 24.23 12.67
N GLU A 130 -27.35 24.55 13.26
CA GLU A 130 -27.53 25.69 14.17
C GLU A 130 -26.54 25.67 15.34
N ARG A 131 -26.38 24.49 15.98
CA ARG A 131 -25.40 24.31 17.06
C ARG A 131 -23.98 24.57 16.56
N ARG A 132 -23.60 24.04 15.40
CA ARG A 132 -22.26 24.22 14.85
C ARG A 132 -21.98 25.69 14.52
N HIS A 133 -22.96 26.36 13.89
CA HIS A 133 -22.88 27.78 13.56
C HIS A 133 -22.70 28.65 14.82
N ARG A 134 -23.46 28.38 15.89
CA ARG A 134 -23.34 29.10 17.17
C ARG A 134 -21.98 28.95 17.85
N HIS A 135 -21.28 27.84 17.64
CA HIS A 135 -19.92 27.63 18.17
C HIS A 135 -18.84 28.16 17.21
N GLY A 136 -19.19 28.97 16.21
CA GLY A 136 -18.25 29.57 15.26
C GLY A 136 -17.78 28.62 14.15
N GLY A 137 -18.37 27.43 14.03
CA GLY A 137 -18.07 26.49 12.95
C GLY A 137 -18.94 26.72 11.72
N GLN A 138 -18.42 26.40 10.52
CA GLN A 138 -19.21 26.48 9.29
C GLN A 138 -20.31 25.40 9.27
N ALA A 139 -21.56 25.82 9.09
CA ALA A 139 -22.71 24.93 9.00
C ALA A 139 -22.63 24.04 7.75
N ASN A 140 -23.08 22.79 7.86
CA ASN A 140 -23.14 21.90 6.71
C ASN A 140 -24.24 22.33 5.74
N VAL A 141 -23.98 22.09 4.46
CA VAL A 141 -24.97 22.18 3.40
C VAL A 141 -25.73 20.87 3.33
N ARG A 142 -27.03 20.94 3.60
CA ARG A 142 -27.99 19.85 3.55
C ARG A 142 -29.14 20.18 2.63
N VAL A 143 -29.60 19.17 1.89
CA VAL A 143 -30.76 19.30 1.02
C VAL A 143 -31.73 18.15 1.27
N ARG A 144 -33.00 18.39 1.02
CA ARG A 144 -34.02 17.36 0.88
C ARG A 144 -34.28 17.17 -0.61
N ASP A 145 -34.14 15.94 -1.08
CA ASP A 145 -34.63 15.57 -2.41
C ASP A 145 -36.17 15.53 -2.35
N LEU A 146 -36.83 16.34 -3.17
CA LEU A 146 -38.29 16.43 -3.17
C LEU A 146 -38.96 15.24 -3.87
N ALA A 147 -38.24 14.51 -4.72
CA ALA A 147 -38.78 13.31 -5.37
C ALA A 147 -38.80 12.11 -4.40
N THR A 148 -37.75 11.95 -3.60
CA THR A 148 -37.60 10.81 -2.68
C THR A 148 -37.94 11.15 -1.23
N GLY A 149 -38.05 12.43 -0.89
CA GLY A 149 -38.24 12.91 0.49
C GLY A 149 -37.01 12.71 1.38
N THR A 150 -35.86 12.33 0.83
CA THR A 150 -34.67 11.97 1.60
C THR A 150 -33.78 13.17 1.87
N ASP A 151 -33.33 13.30 3.12
CA ASP A 151 -32.39 14.35 3.53
C ASP A 151 -30.94 13.89 3.29
N LEU A 152 -30.19 14.72 2.57
CA LEU A 152 -28.80 14.50 2.24
C LEU A 152 -27.93 15.60 2.85
N ASN A 153 -26.91 15.19 3.60
CA ASN A 153 -25.83 16.09 3.99
C ASN A 153 -24.81 16.17 2.85
N VAL A 154 -24.96 17.20 2.02
CA VAL A 154 -24.20 17.39 0.78
C VAL A 154 -22.73 17.64 1.07
N THR A 155 -22.41 18.45 2.08
CA THR A 155 -21.02 18.74 2.45
C THR A 155 -20.25 17.47 2.76
N VAL A 156 -20.85 16.56 3.53
CA VAL A 156 -20.20 15.30 3.89
C VAL A 156 -20.19 14.33 2.71
N ALA A 157 -21.28 14.25 1.95
CA ALA A 157 -21.39 13.34 0.81
C ALA A 157 -20.40 13.70 -0.31
N GLU A 158 -20.24 15.00 -0.60
CA GLU A 158 -19.30 15.51 -1.60
C GLU A 158 -17.86 15.26 -1.19
N GLU A 159 -17.49 15.54 0.07
CA GLU A 159 -16.16 15.24 0.60
C GLU A 159 -15.84 13.74 0.51
N LEU A 160 -16.80 12.87 0.85
CA LEU A 160 -16.63 11.42 0.71
C LEU A 160 -16.46 11.01 -0.76
N ALA A 161 -17.28 11.55 -1.67
CA ALA A 161 -17.17 11.25 -3.09
C ALA A 161 -15.85 11.76 -3.69
N PHE A 162 -15.38 12.93 -3.26
CA PHE A 162 -14.07 13.48 -3.62
C PHE A 162 -12.96 12.54 -3.17
N ARG A 163 -13.00 12.07 -1.92
CA ARG A 163 -12.00 11.13 -1.39
C ARG A 163 -12.01 9.80 -2.13
N GLU A 164 -13.19 9.24 -2.44
CA GLU A 164 -13.33 8.01 -3.22
C GLU A 164 -12.74 8.16 -4.64
N TRP A 165 -13.14 9.22 -5.35
CA TRP A 165 -12.66 9.51 -6.71
C TRP A 165 -11.16 9.79 -6.74
N SER A 166 -10.67 10.70 -5.90
CA SER A 166 -9.24 11.08 -5.87
C SER A 166 -8.32 9.91 -5.49
N THR A 167 -8.73 9.06 -4.54
CA THR A 167 -8.00 7.83 -4.19
C THR A 167 -7.85 6.93 -5.42
N MET A 168 -8.95 6.71 -6.15
CA MET A 168 -8.94 5.86 -7.35
C MET A 168 -8.12 6.47 -8.48
N GLU A 169 -8.18 7.78 -8.68
CA GLU A 169 -7.38 8.47 -9.70
C GLU A 169 -5.88 8.41 -9.41
N VAL A 170 -5.48 8.59 -8.15
CA VAL A 170 -4.08 8.42 -7.75
C VAL A 170 -3.62 7.00 -8.04
N LEU A 171 -4.38 5.98 -7.61
CA LEU A 171 -4.04 4.57 -7.88
C LEU A 171 -3.95 4.28 -9.38
N ARG A 172 -4.86 4.81 -10.19
CA ARG A 172 -4.91 4.62 -11.64
C ARG A 172 -3.72 5.25 -12.37
N HIS A 173 -3.36 6.48 -12.01
CA HIS A 173 -2.32 7.23 -12.71
C HIS A 173 -0.89 6.92 -12.22
N SER A 174 -0.73 6.58 -10.94
CA SER A 174 0.59 6.34 -10.35
C SER A 174 0.98 4.86 -10.25
N GLY A 175 0.00 3.95 -10.20
CA GLY A 175 0.26 2.52 -10.03
C GLY A 175 0.83 2.12 -8.66
N ILE A 176 0.70 2.99 -7.65
CA ILE A 176 1.19 2.75 -6.29
C ILE A 176 0.36 1.67 -5.59
N ARG A 177 0.97 1.00 -4.61
CA ARG A 177 0.25 0.01 -3.80
C ARG A 177 -0.68 0.69 -2.80
N LEU A 178 -1.72 -0.01 -2.37
CA LEU A 178 -2.65 0.52 -1.38
C LEU A 178 -1.95 0.83 -0.05
N GLU A 179 -1.04 -0.04 0.38
CA GLU A 179 -0.22 0.21 1.58
C GLU A 179 0.71 1.42 1.43
N GLU A 180 1.17 1.75 0.23
CA GLU A 180 1.98 2.93 -0.04
C GLU A 180 1.14 4.21 -0.08
N LEU A 181 -0.11 4.11 -0.59
CA LEU A 181 -1.08 5.20 -0.58
C LEU A 181 -1.41 5.66 0.85
N LEU A 182 -1.53 4.72 1.79
CA LEU A 182 -1.84 5.02 3.19
C LEU A 182 -0.72 5.78 3.92
N GLU A 183 0.51 5.70 3.42
CA GLU A 183 1.68 6.39 3.97
C GLU A 183 1.95 7.75 3.28
N LEU A 184 1.11 8.15 2.32
CA LEU A 184 1.26 9.45 1.66
C LEU A 184 0.96 10.59 2.63
N THR A 185 1.89 11.53 2.68
CA THR A 185 1.73 12.80 3.39
C THR A 185 1.84 13.96 2.40
N HIS A 186 1.53 15.18 2.84
CA HIS A 186 1.70 16.37 2.01
C HIS A 186 3.14 16.57 1.49
N LEU A 187 4.15 16.05 2.20
CA LEU A 187 5.56 16.10 1.81
C LEU A 187 5.93 15.10 0.69
N SER A 188 5.07 14.11 0.46
CA SER A 188 5.23 13.11 -0.59
C SER A 188 4.93 13.67 -1.99
N ILE A 189 4.26 14.83 -2.08
CA ILE A 189 3.92 15.48 -3.35
C ILE A 189 4.91 16.61 -3.61
N ARG A 190 5.73 16.48 -4.65
CA ARG A 190 6.70 17.51 -5.06
C ARG A 190 6.36 18.01 -6.46
N GLN A 191 6.37 19.33 -6.64
CA GLN A 191 6.20 19.92 -7.96
C GLN A 191 7.56 20.00 -8.66
N TYR A 192 7.67 19.39 -9.84
CA TYR A 192 8.82 19.50 -10.70
C TYR A 192 8.47 20.32 -11.93
N ARG A 193 9.11 21.47 -12.08
CA ARG A 193 8.95 22.31 -13.26
C ARG A 193 10.03 21.96 -14.27
N ARG A 194 9.63 21.46 -15.44
CA ARG A 194 10.54 21.22 -16.56
C ARG A 194 11.07 22.56 -17.12
N PRO A 195 12.21 22.56 -17.81
CA PRO A 195 12.76 23.76 -18.46
C PRO A 195 11.82 24.39 -19.51
N ASN A 196 10.88 23.61 -20.05
CA ASN A 196 9.82 24.06 -20.97
C ASN A 196 8.66 24.79 -20.26
N GLY A 197 8.69 24.92 -18.93
CA GLY A 197 7.66 25.58 -18.13
C GLY A 197 6.53 24.66 -17.62
N GLU A 198 6.49 23.40 -18.05
CA GLU A 198 5.49 22.41 -17.63
C GLU A 198 5.70 21.98 -16.18
N VAL A 199 4.64 21.91 -15.38
CA VAL A 199 4.68 21.48 -13.98
C VAL A 199 4.16 20.05 -13.88
N ILE A 200 5.00 19.13 -13.40
CA ILE A 200 4.67 17.73 -13.14
C ILE A 200 4.64 17.50 -11.64
N ALA A 201 3.61 16.84 -11.12
CA ALA A 201 3.62 16.35 -9.75
C ALA A 201 4.45 15.05 -9.67
N LEU A 202 5.59 15.10 -8.99
CA LEU A 202 6.38 13.94 -8.60
C LEU A 202 5.85 13.39 -7.28
N LEU A 203 5.50 12.11 -7.28
CA LEU A 203 5.14 11.39 -6.08
C LEU A 203 6.38 10.70 -5.51
N VAL A 204 6.83 11.12 -4.34
CA VAL A 204 7.96 10.53 -3.61
C VAL A 204 7.43 9.63 -2.51
N ILE A 205 7.62 8.33 -2.69
CA ILE A 205 7.12 7.30 -1.78
C ILE A 205 8.32 6.72 -1.03
N ALA A 206 8.35 6.94 0.29
CA ALA A 206 9.24 6.20 1.14
C ALA A 206 8.70 4.76 1.23
N ARG A 207 9.45 3.77 0.73
CA ARG A 207 9.04 2.37 0.84
C ARG A 207 8.97 2.00 2.34
N PRO A 208 7.80 1.64 2.88
CA PRO A 208 7.76 1.10 4.22
C PRO A 208 8.54 -0.22 4.23
N ARG A 209 9.42 -0.37 5.21
CA ARG A 209 10.17 -1.62 5.40
C ARG A 209 9.14 -2.74 5.60
N PRO A 210 9.18 -3.84 4.81
CA PRO A 210 8.30 -4.95 5.10
C PRO A 210 8.62 -5.45 6.50
N THR A 211 7.62 -5.40 7.40
CA THR A 211 7.67 -6.09 8.69
C THR A 211 7.50 -7.58 8.42
N ALA A 212 8.53 -8.18 7.84
CA ALA A 212 8.71 -9.62 7.97
C ALA A 212 8.95 -9.86 9.47
N SER A 213 7.99 -10.49 10.14
CA SER A 213 8.21 -11.15 11.42
C SER A 213 9.23 -12.27 11.22
N ALA A 214 10.50 -11.90 11.19
CA ALA A 214 11.64 -12.78 11.28
C ALA A 214 12.75 -11.95 11.92
N SER A 215 12.79 -11.98 13.25
CA SER A 215 13.97 -11.63 14.02
C SER A 215 15.14 -12.46 13.50
N SER A 216 15.92 -11.90 12.59
CA SER A 216 17.28 -12.37 12.36
C SER A 216 18.15 -11.63 13.37
N PRO A 217 18.70 -12.30 14.39
CA PRO A 217 19.65 -11.65 15.26
C PRO A 217 20.91 -11.40 14.44
N CYS A 218 21.28 -10.13 14.28
CA CYS A 218 22.61 -9.75 13.84
C CYS A 218 23.62 -10.39 14.79
N ARG A 219 24.34 -11.42 14.31
CA ARG A 219 25.56 -11.91 14.97
C ARG A 219 26.57 -10.76 15.00
N PRO A 220 27.17 -10.41 16.15
CA PRO A 220 28.35 -9.57 16.14
C PRO A 220 29.48 -10.36 15.48
N ARG A 221 30.09 -9.77 14.46
CA ARG A 221 31.27 -10.32 13.79
C ARG A 221 32.44 -10.18 14.76
N SER A 222 32.78 -11.25 15.47
CA SER A 222 34.07 -11.40 16.14
C SER A 222 35.16 -11.46 15.08
N SER A 223 35.97 -10.42 14.95
CA SER A 223 37.30 -10.51 14.34
C SER A 223 38.32 -10.89 15.42
N PRO A 224 39.27 -11.80 15.13
CA PRO A 224 40.21 -12.29 16.13
C PRO A 224 41.35 -11.30 16.38
N SER A 225 41.84 -11.36 17.61
CA SER A 225 43.03 -10.73 18.17
C SER A 225 44.34 -11.15 17.48
N SER A 226 45.29 -10.21 17.39
CA SER A 226 46.77 -10.36 17.35
C SER A 226 47.35 -9.28 16.41
N SER A 227 48.42 -8.53 16.66
CA SER A 227 49.28 -8.22 17.82
C SER A 227 50.25 -7.12 17.34
N ALA A 228 50.73 -6.29 18.27
CA ALA A 228 52.03 -5.57 18.25
C ALA A 228 52.31 -4.49 17.18
N ALA A 229 52.35 -3.23 17.61
CA ALA A 229 53.60 -2.44 17.71
C ALA A 229 53.30 -1.03 18.27
N THR A 230 54.14 -0.61 19.20
CA THR A 230 54.02 0.56 20.09
C THR A 230 54.63 1.84 19.45
N PRO A 231 54.80 2.98 20.17
CA PRO A 231 54.10 4.23 19.89
C PRO A 231 55.04 5.37 19.41
N THR A 232 54.51 6.49 18.91
CA THR A 232 55.23 7.79 19.00
C THR A 232 54.23 8.95 19.04
N ALA A 233 54.57 9.89 19.90
CA ALA A 233 53.79 11.00 20.43
C ALA A 233 53.57 12.18 19.47
N ALA A 234 52.46 12.90 19.67
CA ALA A 234 52.40 14.37 19.74
C ALA A 234 50.96 14.79 20.12
N GLY A 235 50.76 15.37 21.31
CA GLY A 235 49.55 16.14 21.64
C GLY A 235 49.69 17.61 21.22
N PRO A 236 48.86 18.54 21.73
CA PRO A 236 47.54 18.42 22.33
C PRO A 236 46.47 19.31 21.65
N CYS A 237 45.21 19.15 22.06
CA CYS A 237 44.07 20.02 21.76
C CYS A 237 44.31 21.50 22.13
N PRO A 238 43.46 22.40 21.64
CA PRO A 238 42.59 23.06 22.61
C PRO A 238 41.11 23.16 22.22
N LEU A 239 40.35 23.16 23.32
CA LEU A 239 38.97 23.50 23.61
C LEU A 239 38.31 24.65 22.80
N SER A 240 37.05 24.39 22.41
CA SER A 240 35.82 25.12 22.80
C SER A 240 35.74 26.65 22.67
N ASN A 241 34.79 27.17 21.88
CA ASN A 241 33.55 27.77 22.40
C ASN A 241 32.65 28.38 21.31
N ALA A 242 31.35 28.26 21.55
CA ALA A 242 30.25 28.89 20.86
C ALA A 242 30.17 30.40 21.11
N THR A 243 29.54 31.16 20.20
CA THR A 243 28.24 31.84 20.42
C THR A 243 28.11 33.07 19.51
N THR A 244 26.96 33.11 18.86
CA THR A 244 26.26 34.17 18.13
C THR A 244 26.41 35.58 18.72
N SER A 245 26.67 36.56 17.85
CA SER A 245 26.39 37.98 18.09
C SER A 245 25.79 38.57 16.81
N THR A 246 24.53 38.97 16.85
CA THR A 246 23.98 39.98 15.93
C THR A 246 22.86 40.71 16.66
N ASN A 247 23.22 41.86 17.24
CA ASN A 247 22.29 42.91 17.60
C ASN A 247 22.25 43.92 16.44
N GLY A 248 21.05 44.47 16.22
CA GLY A 248 20.71 45.29 15.07
C GLY A 248 21.31 46.69 15.04
N GLY A 249 21.18 47.25 13.85
CA GLY A 249 21.19 48.67 13.49
C GLY A 249 20.21 48.83 12.33
#